data_AF-A0A3N5LXC8-F1
#
_entry.id   AF-A0A3N5LXC8-F1
#
_cell.length_a   1.000
_cell.length_b   1.000
_cell.length_c   1.000
_cell.angle_alpha   90.00
_cell.angle_beta   90.00
_cell.angle_gamma   90.00
#
_symmetry.space_group_name_H-M   'P 1'
#
loop_
_entity.id
_entity.type
_entity.pdbx_description
1 polymer ?
#
loop_
_entity_poly.entity_id
_entity_poly.type
_entity_poly.pdbx_seq_one_letter_code
_entity_poly.pdbx_strand_id
1 'polypeptide(L)'
;MAKYSKYGYKQVKERRWEVHPIWRGIGCVFIALIPIMSYTGAVMMVRANLTRHWVPIPAEYYGGINLAQIYAYLPVVRSVLPKLGMIYYADLLLMGVLLIIGFGALSVLYSLLYRVMGAEVHSPVDAPPIRKSPRKSSR
;
A
#
# COMPACT_ATOMS: atom_id res chain seq x y z
N MET A 1 4.99 19.97 -51.52
CA MET A 1 3.83 19.20 -51.01
C MET A 1 4.15 18.62 -49.63
N ALA A 2 3.99 19.40 -48.55
CA ALA A 2 4.35 18.98 -47.18
C ALA A 2 3.21 19.18 -46.17
N LYS A 3 1.97 19.30 -46.64
CA LYS A 3 0.82 19.72 -45.81
C LYS A 3 0.18 18.59 -44.98
N TYR A 4 0.61 17.33 -45.19
CA TYR A 4 -0.04 16.15 -44.60
C TYR A 4 0.87 15.26 -43.72
N SER A 5 2.10 15.66 -43.37
CA SER A 5 2.98 14.82 -42.53
C SER A 5 2.70 14.92 -41.01
N LYS A 6 1.52 15.40 -40.59
CA LYS A 6 1.19 15.60 -39.17
C LYS A 6 0.64 14.36 -38.45
N TYR A 7 0.46 13.24 -39.17
CA TYR A 7 -0.03 11.98 -38.62
C TYR A 7 1.05 10.90 -38.50
N GLY A 8 2.28 11.31 -38.16
CA GLY A 8 3.27 10.35 -37.67
C GLY A 8 2.84 9.87 -36.29
N TYR A 9 2.62 8.56 -36.13
CA TYR A 9 2.42 7.89 -34.85
C TYR A 9 3.41 8.47 -33.84
N LYS A 10 2.90 9.21 -32.85
CA LYS A 10 3.71 9.69 -31.73
C LYS A 10 4.22 8.43 -31.05
N GLN A 11 5.48 8.07 -31.27
CA GLN A 11 6.12 7.02 -30.49
C GLN A 11 5.93 7.38 -29.03
N VAL A 12 5.13 6.57 -28.33
CA VAL A 12 4.94 6.69 -26.89
C VAL A 12 6.34 6.56 -26.32
N LYS A 13 6.83 7.65 -25.72
CA LYS A 13 8.14 7.67 -25.07
C LYS A 13 8.13 6.51 -24.06
N GLU A 14 8.92 5.48 -24.31
CA GLU A 14 9.05 4.37 -23.38
C GLU A 14 9.40 4.95 -22.01
N ARG A 15 8.61 4.57 -21.01
CA ARG A 15 8.81 5.10 -19.66
C ARG A 15 10.14 4.54 -19.19
N ARG A 16 11.13 5.41 -19.08
CA ARG A 16 12.51 5.12 -18.66
C ARG A 16 12.64 4.42 -17.30
N TRP A 17 11.54 4.32 -16.56
CA TRP A 17 11.48 3.80 -15.21
C TRP A 17 10.46 2.65 -15.19
N GLU A 18 10.91 1.47 -15.59
CA GLU A 18 10.17 0.24 -15.29
C GLU A 18 10.45 -0.14 -13.84
N VAL A 19 9.41 -0.10 -13.00
CA VAL A 19 9.52 -0.58 -11.62
C VAL A 19 9.84 -2.07 -11.68
N HIS A 20 11.00 -2.46 -11.18
CA HIS A 20 11.49 -3.83 -11.25
C HIS A 20 10.45 -4.80 -10.62
N PRO A 21 10.09 -5.91 -11.31
CA PRO A 21 8.91 -6.71 -11.01
C PRO A 21 8.89 -7.29 -9.57
N ILE A 22 10.06 -7.56 -9.00
CA ILE A 22 10.21 -8.00 -7.59
C ILE A 22 9.59 -6.99 -6.62
N TRP A 23 9.77 -5.68 -6.86
CA TRP A 23 9.24 -4.63 -5.99
C TRP A 23 7.72 -4.51 -6.09
N ARG A 24 7.12 -4.87 -7.24
CA ARG A 24 5.66 -4.98 -7.38
C ARG A 24 5.12 -6.17 -6.58
N GLY A 25 5.86 -7.27 -6.52
CA GLY A 25 5.50 -8.46 -5.74
C GLY A 25 5.47 -8.21 -4.23
N ILE A 26 6.48 -7.51 -3.70
CA ILE A 26 6.56 -7.15 -2.28
C ILE A 26 5.39 -6.28 -1.83
N GLY A 27 4.98 -5.31 -2.64
CA GLY A 27 3.79 -4.50 -2.36
C GLY A 27 2.51 -5.34 -2.25
N CYS A 28 2.36 -6.34 -3.13
CA CYS A 28 1.21 -7.25 -3.10
C CYS A 28 1.16 -8.08 -1.81
N VAL A 29 2.32 -8.57 -1.34
CA VAL A 29 2.42 -9.29 -0.06
C VAL A 29 2.04 -8.38 1.11
N PHE A 30 2.52 -7.13 1.12
CA PHE A 30 2.21 -6.17 2.17
C PHE A 30 0.72 -5.78 2.24
N ILE A 31 0.02 -5.74 1.12
CA ILE A 31 -1.44 -5.49 1.10
C ILE A 31 -2.20 -6.55 1.92
N ALA A 32 -1.77 -7.81 1.89
CA ALA A 32 -2.39 -8.86 2.70
C ALA A 32 -1.83 -8.91 4.13
N LEU A 33 -0.52 -8.72 4.29
CA LEU A 33 0.17 -8.89 5.57
C LEU A 33 -0.13 -7.75 6.56
N ILE A 34 -0.22 -6.50 6.09
CA ILE A 34 -0.46 -5.34 6.95
C ILE A 34 -1.82 -5.43 7.68
N PRO A 35 -2.96 -5.69 7.01
CA PRO A 35 -4.24 -5.81 7.70
C PRO A 35 -4.25 -6.93 8.74
N ILE A 36 -3.62 -8.08 8.43
CA ILE A 36 -3.52 -9.22 9.35
C ILE A 36 -2.72 -8.85 10.60
N MET A 37 -1.55 -8.23 10.43
CA MET A 37 -0.71 -7.77 11.55
C MET A 37 -1.41 -6.67 12.35
N SER A 38 -2.09 -5.73 11.69
CA SER A 38 -2.79 -4.62 12.35
C SER A 38 -3.95 -5.11 13.20
N TYR A 39 -4.73 -6.07 12.69
CA TYR A 39 -5.85 -6.65 13.43
C TYR A 39 -5.36 -7.44 14.66
N THR A 40 -4.36 -8.30 14.47
CA THR A 40 -3.82 -9.10 15.59
C THR A 40 -3.16 -8.21 16.65
N GLY A 41 -2.43 -7.17 16.23
CA GLY A 41 -1.87 -6.16 17.11
C GLY A 41 -2.94 -5.39 17.90
N ALA A 42 -4.03 -5.00 17.23
CA ALA A 42 -5.13 -4.29 17.87
C ALA A 42 -5.79 -5.12 18.98
N VAL A 43 -6.16 -6.36 18.68
CA VAL A 43 -6.78 -7.27 19.66
C VAL A 43 -5.86 -7.50 20.86
N MET A 44 -4.56 -7.70 20.62
CA MET A 44 -3.59 -7.88 21.70
C MET A 44 -3.43 -6.63 22.57
N MET A 45 -3.38 -5.43 21.96
CA MET A 45 -3.29 -4.18 22.70
C MET A 45 -4.54 -3.88 23.53
N VAL A 46 -5.74 -4.08 22.97
CA VAL A 46 -6.99 -3.86 23.70
C VAL A 46 -7.10 -4.81 24.88
N ARG A 47 -6.76 -6.11 24.68
CA ARG A 47 -6.71 -7.09 25.78
C ARG A 47 -5.68 -6.70 26.84
N ALA A 48 -4.49 -6.26 26.45
CA ALA A 48 -3.47 -5.80 27.39
C ALA A 48 -3.93 -4.55 28.17
N ASN A 49 -4.63 -3.63 27.50
CA ASN A 49 -5.17 -2.43 28.12
C ASN A 49 -6.29 -2.76 29.11
N LEU A 50 -7.11 -3.79 28.86
CA LEU A 50 -8.12 -4.27 29.80
C LEU A 50 -7.51 -4.77 31.12
N THR A 51 -6.32 -5.36 31.08
CA THR A 51 -5.63 -5.84 32.28
C THR A 51 -4.85 -4.74 33.00
N ARG A 52 -4.23 -3.82 32.24
CA ARG A 52 -3.30 -2.82 32.79
C ARG A 52 -3.90 -1.43 32.95
N HIS A 53 -5.09 -1.20 32.44
CA HIS A 53 -5.83 0.07 32.49
C HIS A 53 -5.00 1.30 32.08
N TRP A 54 -4.22 1.20 31.00
CA TRP A 54 -3.38 2.32 30.54
C TRP A 54 -4.21 3.51 30.04
N VAL A 55 -5.32 3.23 29.35
CA VAL A 55 -6.21 4.24 28.78
C VAL A 55 -7.65 3.90 29.12
N PRO A 56 -8.44 4.85 29.66
CA PRO A 56 -9.87 4.64 29.88
C PRO A 56 -10.59 4.55 28.52
N ILE A 57 -11.20 3.40 28.24
CA ILE A 57 -12.01 3.19 27.05
C ILE A 57 -13.48 3.40 27.44
N PRO A 58 -14.21 4.33 26.77
CA PRO A 58 -15.63 4.53 27.00
C PRO A 58 -16.47 3.27 26.74
N ALA A 59 -17.58 3.13 27.47
CA ALA A 59 -18.40 1.90 27.47
C ALA A 59 -18.94 1.55 26.07
N GLU A 60 -19.17 2.55 25.23
CA GLU A 60 -19.71 2.43 23.89
C GLU A 60 -18.79 1.62 22.96
N TYR A 61 -17.48 1.63 23.21
CA TYR A 61 -16.49 0.93 22.39
C TYR A 61 -16.35 -0.56 22.71
N TYR A 62 -16.93 -1.01 23.83
CA TYR A 62 -17.07 -2.43 24.17
C TYR A 62 -18.27 -3.09 23.49
N GLY A 63 -19.07 -2.33 22.73
CA GLY A 63 -20.11 -2.89 21.88
C GLY A 63 -19.53 -3.82 20.82
N GLY A 64 -20.09 -5.03 20.69
CA GLY A 64 -19.80 -5.94 19.59
C GLY A 64 -20.60 -5.59 18.34
N ILE A 65 -19.99 -5.68 17.17
CA ILE A 65 -20.70 -5.46 15.90
C ILE A 65 -21.50 -6.71 15.54
N ASN A 66 -22.78 -6.52 15.22
CA ASN A 66 -23.62 -7.61 14.76
C ASN A 66 -23.36 -7.88 13.27
N LEU A 67 -22.50 -8.86 13.00
CA LEU A 67 -22.06 -9.23 11.66
C LEU A 67 -23.06 -10.12 10.91
N ALA A 68 -24.25 -10.37 11.48
CA ALA A 68 -25.29 -11.25 10.91
C ALA A 68 -25.65 -10.92 9.46
N GLN A 69 -25.74 -9.63 9.12
CA GLN A 69 -26.04 -9.18 7.77
C GLN A 69 -24.90 -9.47 6.77
N ILE A 70 -23.65 -9.37 7.20
CA ILE A 70 -22.47 -9.60 6.35
C ILE A 70 -22.30 -11.10 6.05
N TYR A 71 -22.59 -11.96 7.02
CA TYR A 71 -22.57 -13.41 6.84
C TYR A 71 -23.58 -13.92 5.81
N ALA A 72 -24.69 -13.19 5.59
CA ALA A 72 -25.71 -13.56 4.62
C ALA A 72 -25.26 -13.35 3.17
N TYR A 73 -24.43 -12.32 2.90
CA TYR A 73 -23.99 -11.98 1.54
C TYR A 73 -22.69 -12.68 1.12
N LEU A 74 -21.81 -13.02 2.06
CA LEU A 74 -20.50 -13.62 1.77
C LEU A 74 -20.32 -14.96 2.49
N PRO A 75 -20.61 -16.10 1.82
CA PRO A 75 -20.54 -17.43 2.45
C PRO A 75 -19.11 -17.82 2.85
N VAL A 76 -18.08 -17.31 2.16
CA VAL A 76 -16.67 -17.52 2.51
C VAL A 76 -16.33 -16.87 3.86
N VAL A 77 -16.90 -15.69 4.12
CA VAL A 77 -16.68 -14.92 5.34
C VAL A 77 -17.32 -15.63 6.55
N ARG A 78 -18.46 -16.29 6.35
CA ARG A 78 -19.17 -17.08 7.38
C ARG A 78 -18.31 -18.20 8.00
N SER A 79 -17.39 -18.79 7.25
CA SER A 79 -16.55 -19.90 7.75
C SER A 79 -15.29 -19.44 8.50
N VAL A 80 -14.84 -18.21 8.25
CA VAL A 80 -13.56 -17.68 8.75
C VAL A 80 -13.76 -16.76 9.95
N LEU A 81 -14.66 -15.78 9.85
CA LEU A 81 -14.86 -14.76 10.88
C LEU A 81 -15.30 -15.26 12.27
N PRO A 82 -16.20 -16.26 12.42
CA PRO A 82 -16.58 -16.71 13.77
C PRO A 82 -15.43 -17.36 14.54
N LYS A 83 -14.36 -17.81 13.87
CA LYS A 83 -13.14 -18.29 14.53
C LYS A 83 -12.30 -17.16 15.13
N LEU A 84 -12.47 -15.92 14.68
CA LEU A 84 -11.76 -14.75 15.19
C LEU A 84 -12.42 -14.15 16.45
N GLY A 85 -13.62 -14.61 16.82
CA GLY A 85 -14.35 -14.14 18.00
C GLY A 85 -15.22 -12.91 17.73
N MET A 86 -15.81 -12.34 18.80
CA MET A 86 -16.56 -11.09 18.71
C MET A 86 -15.61 -9.92 18.41
N ILE A 87 -15.95 -9.13 17.40
CA ILE A 87 -15.18 -7.94 17.00
C ILE A 87 -15.77 -6.74 17.73
N TYR A 88 -14.95 -6.08 18.55
CA TYR A 88 -15.32 -4.87 19.27
C TYR A 88 -15.00 -3.61 18.45
N TYR A 89 -15.75 -2.52 18.68
CA TYR A 89 -15.43 -1.23 18.05
C TYR A 89 -14.05 -0.70 18.43
N ALA A 90 -13.60 -0.94 19.68
CA ALA A 90 -12.25 -0.60 20.13
C ALA A 90 -11.16 -1.24 19.27
N ASP A 91 -11.33 -2.52 18.93
CA ASP A 91 -10.37 -3.27 18.11
C ASP A 91 -10.29 -2.70 16.70
N LEU A 92 -11.43 -2.34 16.09
CA LEU A 92 -11.47 -1.79 14.74
C LEU A 92 -10.86 -0.40 14.65
N LEU A 93 -11.14 0.46 15.64
CA LEU A 93 -10.56 1.80 15.70
C LEU A 93 -9.04 1.69 15.83
N LEU A 94 -8.57 0.87 16.77
CA LEU A 94 -7.14 0.67 16.98
C LEU A 94 -6.48 -0.01 15.78
N MET A 95 -7.14 -0.97 15.14
CA MET A 95 -6.69 -1.57 13.89
C MET A 95 -6.51 -0.50 12.81
N GLY A 96 -7.47 0.42 12.65
CA GLY A 96 -7.36 1.52 11.68
C GLY A 96 -6.15 2.40 11.95
N VAL A 97 -5.92 2.76 13.22
CA VAL A 97 -4.73 3.52 13.64
C VAL A 97 -3.44 2.75 13.35
N LEU A 98 -3.36 1.48 13.74
CA LEU A 98 -2.21 0.62 13.50
C LEU A 98 -1.95 0.37 12.01
N LEU A 99 -3.01 0.34 11.19
CA LEU A 99 -2.89 0.19 9.75
C LEU A 99 -2.27 1.44 9.14
N ILE A 100 -2.72 2.64 9.53
CA ILE A 100 -2.14 3.91 9.07
C ILE A 100 -0.66 3.98 9.49
N ILE A 101 -0.36 3.66 10.75
CA ILE A 101 1.00 3.67 11.27
C ILE A 101 1.87 2.62 10.57
N GLY A 102 1.38 1.40 10.42
CA GLY A 102 2.10 0.29 9.79
C GLY A 102 2.38 0.55 8.32
N PHE A 103 1.38 1.04 7.58
CA PHE A 103 1.54 1.45 6.18
C PHE A 103 2.50 2.65 6.05
N GLY A 104 2.38 3.65 6.93
CA GLY A 104 3.28 4.80 6.96
C GLY A 104 4.73 4.38 7.25
N ALA A 105 4.95 3.54 8.25
CA ALA A 105 6.27 3.03 8.62
C ALA A 105 6.90 2.23 7.47
N LEU A 106 6.14 1.33 6.83
CA LEU A 106 6.61 0.57 5.67
C LEU A 106 6.89 1.48 4.47
N SER A 107 6.10 2.53 4.25
CA SER A 107 6.34 3.49 3.17
C SER A 107 7.67 4.24 3.38
N VAL A 108 7.96 4.64 4.62
CA VAL A 108 9.25 5.25 4.98
C VAL A 108 10.39 4.26 4.76
N LEU A 109 10.26 3.03 5.28
CA LEU A 109 11.25 1.97 5.09
C LEU A 109 11.51 1.70 3.59
N TYR A 110 10.44 1.61 2.80
CA TYR A 110 10.51 1.39 1.36
C TYR A 110 11.26 2.52 0.65
N SER A 111 11.01 3.78 1.03
CA SER A 111 11.73 4.92 0.47
C SER A 111 13.22 4.89 0.78
N LEU A 112 13.60 4.44 1.99
CA LEU A 112 15.00 4.27 2.38
C LEU A 112 15.65 3.13 1.59
N LEU A 113 14.95 2.01 1.42
CA LEU A 113 15.42 0.90 0.61
C LEU A 113 15.64 1.30 -0.84
N TYR A 114 14.70 2.05 -1.44
CA TYR A 114 14.85 2.56 -2.80
C TYR A 114 16.02 3.54 -2.95
N ARG A 115 16.27 4.34 -1.92
CA ARG A 115 17.39 5.26 -1.91
C ARG A 115 18.73 4.52 -1.88
N VAL A 116 18.82 3.40 -1.17
CA VAL A 116 20.05 2.60 -1.07
C VAL A 116 20.22 1.66 -2.28
N MET A 117 19.14 1.06 -2.77
CA MET A 117 19.16 0.06 -3.84
C MET A 117 18.84 0.63 -5.23
N GLY A 118 18.73 1.96 -5.37
CA GLY A 118 18.44 2.61 -6.64
C GLY A 118 19.52 2.27 -7.68
N ALA A 119 19.14 1.49 -8.69
CA ALA A 119 20.04 1.06 -9.74
C ALA A 119 20.63 2.25 -10.53
N GLU A 120 21.88 2.09 -10.97
CA GLU A 120 22.55 3.08 -11.81
C GLU A 120 21.78 3.27 -13.12
N VAL A 121 21.57 4.52 -13.53
CA VAL A 121 20.72 4.91 -14.68
C VAL A 121 21.29 4.42 -16.02
N HIS A 122 22.55 4.01 -16.07
CA HIS A 122 23.21 3.52 -17.28
C HIS A 122 23.95 2.23 -16.93
N SER A 123 23.62 1.15 -17.63
CA SER A 123 24.45 -0.05 -17.64
C SER A 123 25.79 0.29 -18.32
N PRO A 124 26.91 -0.37 -17.97
CA PRO A 124 28.22 -0.12 -18.60
C PRO A 124 28.24 -0.29 -20.13
N VAL A 125 27.24 -0.98 -20.67
CA VAL A 125 27.04 -1.24 -22.10
C VAL A 125 26.05 -0.28 -22.78
N ASP A 126 25.37 0.59 -22.03
CA ASP A 126 24.36 1.48 -22.58
C ASP A 126 24.99 2.72 -23.23
N ALA A 127 24.56 3.01 -24.46
CA ALA A 127 24.98 4.23 -25.15
C ALA A 127 24.47 5.48 -24.42
N PRO A 128 25.30 6.53 -24.29
CA PRO A 128 24.90 7.76 -23.61
C PRO A 128 23.69 8.40 -24.31
N PRO A 129 22.78 9.05 -23.55
CA PRO A 129 21.57 9.61 -24.10
C PRO A 129 21.89 10.67 -25.15
N ILE A 130 21.31 10.52 -26.34
CA ILE A 130 21.42 11.49 -27.43
C ILE A 130 20.82 12.81 -26.95
N ARG A 131 21.68 13.78 -26.61
CA ARG A 131 21.28 15.14 -26.25
C ARG A 131 20.68 15.80 -27.50
N LYS A 132 19.36 15.93 -27.55
CA LYS A 132 18.72 16.73 -28.60
C LYS A 132 19.07 18.19 -28.34
N SER A 133 19.90 18.77 -29.22
CA SER A 133 20.19 20.21 -29.21
C SER A 133 18.87 20.99 -29.24
N PRO A 134 18.70 22.04 -28.41
CA PRO A 134 17.52 22.87 -28.45
C PRO A 134 17.32 23.37 -29.88
N ARG A 135 16.11 23.17 -30.41
CA ARG A 135 15.75 23.59 -31.76
C ARG A 135 15.95 25.11 -31.83
N LYS A 136 16.93 25.58 -32.62
CA LYS A 136 17.19 27.00 -32.82
C LYS A 136 15.89 27.65 -33.28
N SER A 137 15.32 28.51 -32.43
CA SER A 137 14.17 29.33 -32.78
C SER A 137 14.65 30.39 -33.75
N SER A 138 14.21 30.32 -35.00
CA SER A 138 14.40 31.39 -35.97
C SER A 138 13.47 32.54 -35.59
N ARG A 139 14.02 33.60 -35.03
CA ARG A 139 13.41 34.93 -34.93
C ARG A 139 14.49 35.97 -35.19
#